data_AF-A0A519T8D7-F1
#
_entry.id   AF-A0A519T8D7-F1
#
_cell.length_a   1.000
_cell.length_b   1.000
_cell.length_c   1.000
_cell.angle_alpha   90.00
_cell.angle_beta   90.00
_cell.angle_gamma   90.00
#
_symmetry.space_group_name_H-M   'P 1'
#
loop_
_entity.id
_entity.type
_entity.pdbx_description
1 polymer ?
#
loop_
_entity_poly.entity_id
_entity_poly.type
_entity_poly.pdbx_seq_one_letter_code
_entity_poly.pdbx_strand_id
1 'polypeptide(L)'
;MSHFRWYGTMLYAGQVLSTYTPTPLPWHYALTWASITTPVLYLVGLAIAFGLLVRQLIRRGGRLYKGEDEWQDLLFWGLGAGPFLAIIALHAVVYNGWRQLYFAYPPLLLLALQGLLAAWHWQPWNAVRAWWQPAVAFTVTISLVSVASKIAQLHPLENLYFNTLAGAHPELRYEYDYWGLGSRQGLQWIVRHDTRSTIRVSTNMYATCFFAYNLLPPAERKRLLLSRQPNKLTDYSLQSFYAESRGHTEVGTLVYSLRVEEEQRRVLDIYRLRQPIVLTPAN
;
A
#
# COMPACT_ATOMS: atom_id res chain seq x y z
N MET A 1 -5.19 22.31 -5.34
CA MET A 1 -4.53 21.66 -4.19
C MET A 1 -3.04 21.99 -4.06
N SER A 2 -2.41 22.67 -5.03
CA SER A 2 -0.98 23.09 -4.95
C SER A 2 -0.65 23.99 -3.75
N HIS A 3 -1.63 24.71 -3.21
CA HIS A 3 -1.47 25.57 -2.02
C HIS A 3 -1.89 24.90 -0.70
N PHE A 4 -2.36 23.64 -0.71
CA PHE A 4 -2.76 22.94 0.51
C PHE A 4 -1.51 22.45 1.26
N ARG A 5 -1.38 22.85 2.52
CA ARG A 5 -0.26 22.46 3.37
C ARG A 5 -0.62 21.19 4.14
N TRP A 6 -0.19 20.05 3.64
CA TRP A 6 -0.12 18.83 4.45
C TRP A 6 1.23 18.81 5.17
N TYR A 7 1.23 18.60 6.49
CA TYR A 7 2.44 18.55 7.31
C TYR A 7 2.71 17.11 7.73
N GLY A 8 3.74 16.50 7.14
CA GLY A 8 4.10 15.12 7.41
C GLY A 8 5.35 14.67 6.66
N THR A 9 5.86 13.52 7.08
CA THR A 9 6.98 12.85 6.44
C THR A 9 6.52 11.54 5.81
N MET A 10 7.20 11.13 4.75
CA MET A 10 6.93 9.90 4.03
C MET A 10 8.21 9.33 3.44
N LEU A 11 8.33 8.01 3.42
CA LEU A 11 9.46 7.33 2.79
C LEU A 11 9.17 7.06 1.30
N TYR A 12 10.06 7.49 0.44
CA TYR A 12 9.96 7.26 -0.99
C TYR A 12 11.34 7.07 -1.64
N ALA A 13 11.50 5.99 -2.40
CA ALA A 13 12.75 5.58 -3.02
C ALA A 13 13.96 5.58 -2.05
N GLY A 14 13.74 5.26 -0.78
CA GLY A 14 14.78 5.26 0.27
C GLY A 14 15.09 6.63 0.89
N GLN A 15 14.40 7.69 0.46
CA GLN A 15 14.55 9.04 1.01
C GLN A 15 13.32 9.42 1.83
N VAL A 16 13.55 10.04 2.99
CA VAL A 16 12.47 10.64 3.78
C VAL A 16 12.12 11.98 3.14
N LEU A 17 10.99 12.01 2.45
CA LEU A 17 10.39 13.24 1.95
C LEU A 17 9.61 13.88 3.09
N SER A 18 9.82 15.18 3.27
CA SER A 18 9.17 15.98 4.29
C SER A 18 8.51 17.16 3.63
N THR A 19 7.25 17.41 3.96
CA THR A 19 6.56 18.62 3.51
C THR A 19 6.91 19.86 4.33
N TYR A 20 7.75 19.73 5.37
CA TYR A 20 8.37 20.85 6.06
C TYR A 20 9.49 21.48 5.23
N THR A 21 10.08 20.71 4.31
CA THR A 21 11.08 21.17 3.35
C THR A 21 10.37 21.47 2.01
N PRO A 22 10.71 22.56 1.32
CA PRO A 22 10.14 22.91 0.01
C PRO A 22 10.60 21.99 -1.13
N THR A 23 10.99 20.74 -0.84
CA THR A 23 11.39 19.77 -1.86
C THR A 23 10.13 19.31 -2.58
N PRO A 24 9.95 19.64 -3.87
CA PRO A 24 8.78 19.18 -4.61
C PRO A 24 8.81 17.65 -4.69
N LEU A 25 7.63 17.03 -4.52
CA LEU A 25 7.48 15.61 -4.76
C LEU A 25 7.95 15.29 -6.19
N PRO A 26 8.72 14.21 -6.39
CA PRO A 26 9.11 13.82 -7.74
C PRO A 26 7.87 13.61 -8.61
N TRP A 27 7.87 14.12 -9.84
CA TRP A 27 6.73 14.04 -10.76
C TRP A 27 6.23 12.61 -10.98
N HIS A 28 7.13 11.64 -10.88
CA HIS A 28 6.85 10.22 -11.07
C HIS A 28 6.32 9.52 -9.81
N TYR A 29 6.20 10.21 -8.66
CA TYR A 29 5.79 9.62 -7.38
C TYR A 29 4.49 8.79 -7.50
N ALA A 30 3.43 9.39 -8.03
CA ALA A 30 2.14 8.72 -8.16
C ALA A 30 2.19 7.55 -9.16
N LEU A 31 2.92 7.73 -10.26
CA LEU A 31 3.10 6.68 -11.28
C LEU A 31 3.87 5.49 -10.73
N THR A 32 4.96 5.74 -9.99
CA THR A 32 5.75 4.70 -9.33
C THR A 32 4.91 3.95 -8.31
N TRP A 33 4.17 4.65 -7.45
CA TRP A 33 3.29 4.02 -6.47
C TRP A 33 2.22 3.13 -7.11
N ALA A 34 1.54 3.63 -8.14
CA ALA A 34 0.58 2.83 -8.90
C ALA A 34 1.26 1.60 -9.53
N SER A 35 2.45 1.77 -10.08
CA SER A 35 3.19 0.71 -10.76
C SER A 35 3.69 -0.38 -9.82
N ILE A 36 4.12 -0.06 -8.60
CA ILE A 36 4.66 -1.07 -7.67
C ILE A 36 3.60 -1.75 -6.81
N THR A 37 2.37 -1.23 -6.76
CA THR A 37 1.25 -1.77 -5.96
C THR A 37 0.12 -2.36 -6.78
N THR A 38 0.25 -2.42 -8.12
CA THR A 38 -0.73 -3.02 -9.04
C THR A 38 -0.21 -4.35 -9.57
N PRO A 39 -1.00 -5.42 -9.68
CA PRO A 39 -0.54 -6.70 -10.25
C PRO A 39 0.14 -6.53 -11.62
N VAL A 40 1.28 -7.20 -11.84
CA VAL A 40 2.11 -7.00 -13.04
C VAL A 40 1.34 -7.25 -14.34
N LEU A 41 0.45 -8.25 -14.36
CA LEU A 41 -0.36 -8.55 -15.54
C LEU A 41 -1.26 -7.37 -15.94
N TYR A 42 -1.73 -6.59 -14.98
CA TYR A 42 -2.62 -5.46 -15.26
C TYR A 42 -1.81 -4.32 -15.90
N LEU A 43 -0.57 -4.12 -15.46
CA LEU A 43 0.37 -3.18 -16.07
C LEU A 43 0.75 -3.60 -17.49
N VAL A 44 0.95 -4.90 -17.73
CA VAL A 44 1.19 -5.44 -19.07
C VAL A 44 -0.01 -5.17 -19.99
N GLY A 45 -1.23 -5.46 -19.51
CA GLY A 45 -2.46 -5.11 -20.24
C GLY A 45 -2.54 -3.62 -20.57
N LEU A 46 -2.26 -2.75 -19.58
CA LEU A 46 -2.28 -1.30 -19.76
C LEU A 46 -1.21 -0.83 -20.77
N ALA A 47 -0.02 -1.43 -20.76
CA ALA A 47 1.05 -1.12 -21.72
C ALA A 47 0.66 -1.53 -23.15
N ILE A 48 0.00 -2.67 -23.33
CA ILE A 48 -0.51 -3.11 -24.64
C ILE A 48 -1.59 -2.13 -25.11
N ALA A 49 -2.54 -1.77 -24.26
CA ALA A 49 -3.59 -0.79 -24.59
C ALA A 49 -3.00 0.56 -24.98
N PHE A 50 -1.98 1.04 -24.26
CA PHE A 50 -1.27 2.26 -24.60
C PHE A 50 -0.59 2.16 -25.98
N GLY A 51 0.07 1.04 -26.28
CA GLY A 51 0.68 0.80 -27.59
C GLY A 51 -0.34 0.82 -28.74
N LEU A 52 -1.55 0.29 -28.51
CA LEU A 52 -2.65 0.34 -29.49
C LEU A 52 -3.14 1.77 -29.73
N LEU A 53 -3.31 2.56 -28.66
CA LEU A 53 -3.63 3.99 -28.75
C LEU A 53 -2.60 4.74 -29.58
N VAL A 54 -1.31 4.60 -29.26
CA VAL A 54 -0.21 5.26 -30.00
C VAL A 54 -0.21 4.85 -31.47
N ARG A 55 -0.35 3.56 -31.76
CA ARG A 55 -0.44 3.05 -33.14
C ARG A 55 -1.61 3.67 -33.91
N GLN A 56 -2.78 3.80 -33.26
CA GLN A 56 -3.97 4.39 -33.86
C GLN A 56 -3.78 5.87 -34.15
N LEU A 57 -3.21 6.63 -33.21
CA LEU A 57 -2.90 8.05 -33.38
C LEU A 57 -1.96 8.30 -34.55
N ILE A 58 -0.89 7.51 -34.67
CA ILE A 58 0.07 7.60 -35.78
C ILE A 58 -0.61 7.31 -37.12
N ARG A 59 -1.38 6.22 -37.21
CA ARG A 59 -2.05 5.82 -38.47
C ARG A 59 -3.12 6.81 -38.93
N ARG A 60 -3.58 7.71 -38.07
CA ARG A 60 -4.68 8.65 -38.34
C ARG A 60 -4.25 10.11 -38.36
N GLY A 61 -2.94 10.38 -38.37
CA GLY A 61 -2.42 11.75 -38.39
C GLY A 61 -2.88 12.58 -37.19
N GLY A 62 -2.98 11.96 -36.00
CA GLY A 62 -3.32 12.65 -34.74
C GLY A 62 -4.80 12.79 -34.44
N ARG A 63 -5.71 12.24 -35.25
CA ARG A 63 -7.15 12.19 -34.90
C ARG A 63 -7.39 11.23 -33.72
N LEU A 64 -7.97 11.76 -32.64
CA LEU A 64 -8.16 11.03 -31.37
C LEU A 64 -9.28 9.97 -31.43
N TYR A 65 -10.35 10.19 -32.20
CA TYR A 65 -11.46 9.25 -32.32
C TYR A 65 -12.19 9.42 -33.67
N LYS A 66 -12.94 8.38 -34.08
CA LYS A 66 -13.76 8.33 -35.31
C LYS A 66 -15.20 7.84 -35.03
N GLY A 67 -15.42 7.06 -33.98
CA GLY A 67 -16.73 6.48 -33.63
C GLY A 67 -16.92 6.30 -32.11
N GLU A 68 -18.07 5.75 -31.70
CA GLU A 68 -18.49 5.65 -30.30
C GLU A 68 -17.56 4.78 -29.43
N ASP A 69 -17.13 3.62 -29.93
CA ASP A 69 -16.19 2.74 -29.20
C ASP A 69 -14.87 3.46 -28.88
N GLU A 70 -14.36 4.24 -29.84
CA GLU A 70 -13.10 4.97 -29.67
C GLU A 70 -13.25 6.21 -28.79
N TRP A 71 -14.46 6.79 -28.76
CA TRP A 71 -14.79 7.82 -27.79
C TRP A 71 -14.76 7.25 -26.38
N GLN A 72 -15.33 6.06 -26.18
CA GLN A 72 -15.32 5.38 -24.88
C GLN A 72 -13.89 5.08 -24.42
N ASP A 73 -13.02 4.60 -25.32
CA ASP A 73 -11.61 4.39 -25.00
C ASP A 73 -10.91 5.69 -24.60
N LEU A 74 -11.16 6.78 -25.33
CA LEU A 74 -10.61 8.10 -25.01
C LEU A 74 -11.12 8.61 -23.66
N LEU A 75 -12.39 8.36 -23.33
CA LEU A 75 -12.97 8.68 -22.03
C LEU A 75 -12.24 7.92 -20.92
N PHE A 76 -11.99 6.62 -21.09
CA PHE A 76 -11.23 5.83 -20.10
C PHE A 76 -9.79 6.29 -19.96
N TRP A 77 -9.12 6.67 -21.05
CA TRP A 77 -7.80 7.31 -20.98
C TRP A 77 -7.86 8.65 -20.23
N GLY A 78 -8.87 9.47 -20.50
CA GLY A 78 -9.10 10.74 -19.80
C GLY A 78 -9.35 10.56 -18.31
N LEU A 79 -10.18 9.60 -17.92
CA LEU A 79 -10.51 9.32 -16.51
C LEU A 79 -9.39 8.57 -15.77
N GLY A 80 -8.66 7.70 -16.47
CA GLY A 80 -7.59 6.87 -15.91
C GLY A 80 -6.24 7.58 -15.85
N ALA A 81 -5.76 8.11 -16.97
CA ALA A 81 -4.47 8.77 -17.06
C ALA A 81 -4.54 10.28 -16.80
N GLY A 82 -5.67 10.93 -17.11
CA GLY A 82 -5.84 12.38 -16.92
C GLY A 82 -5.54 12.87 -15.50
N PRO A 83 -6.00 12.20 -14.42
CA PRO A 83 -5.66 12.59 -13.05
C PRO A 83 -4.15 12.55 -12.75
N PHE A 84 -3.41 11.58 -13.29
CA PHE A 84 -1.95 11.52 -13.14
C PHE A 84 -1.28 12.68 -13.88
N LEU A 85 -1.70 12.95 -15.12
CA LEU A 85 -1.20 14.07 -15.91
C LEU A 85 -1.51 15.41 -15.23
N ALA A 86 -2.68 15.56 -14.63
CA ALA A 86 -3.07 16.76 -13.89
C ALA A 86 -2.19 16.97 -12.65
N ILE A 87 -1.85 15.91 -11.90
CA ILE A 87 -0.92 16.02 -10.77
C ILE A 87 0.46 16.50 -11.23
N ILE A 88 0.97 15.92 -12.32
CA ILE A 88 2.28 16.28 -12.89
C ILE A 88 2.27 17.74 -13.37
N ALA A 89 1.27 18.11 -14.17
CA ALA A 89 1.19 19.44 -14.78
C ALA A 89 0.95 20.55 -13.73
N LEU A 90 0.08 20.29 -12.75
CA LEU A 90 -0.31 21.27 -11.74
C LEU A 90 0.57 21.21 -10.48
N HIS A 91 1.57 20.33 -10.46
CA HIS A 91 2.44 20.07 -9.30
C HIS A 91 1.60 19.85 -8.02
N ALA A 92 0.55 19.03 -8.14
CA ALA A 92 -0.40 18.83 -7.05
C ALA A 92 0.25 18.05 -5.90
N VAL A 93 -0.03 18.46 -4.67
CA VAL A 93 0.48 17.80 -3.46
C VAL A 93 -0.22 16.45 -3.29
N VAL A 94 0.57 15.37 -3.39
CA VAL A 94 0.14 13.99 -3.15
C VAL A 94 0.99 13.33 -2.08
N TYR A 95 0.42 12.39 -1.32
CA TYR A 95 1.10 11.77 -0.19
C TYR A 95 0.45 10.44 0.20
N ASN A 96 1.21 9.62 0.93
CA ASN A 96 0.81 8.28 1.36
C ASN A 96 0.37 7.39 0.18
N GLY A 97 1.25 7.31 -0.82
CA GLY A 97 1.01 6.58 -2.05
C GLY A 97 0.09 7.31 -3.02
N TRP A 98 -0.74 6.56 -3.73
CA TRP A 98 -1.62 7.07 -4.78
C TRP A 98 -3.11 6.98 -4.40
N ARG A 99 -3.41 6.94 -3.10
CA ARG A 99 -4.79 6.83 -2.57
C ARG A 99 -5.75 7.91 -3.07
N GLN A 100 -5.22 9.11 -3.30
CA GLN A 100 -5.99 10.24 -3.83
C GLN A 100 -6.41 10.01 -5.29
N LEU A 101 -5.84 9.02 -5.96
CA LEU A 101 -6.11 8.63 -7.34
C LEU A 101 -6.85 7.30 -7.47
N TYR A 102 -7.34 6.69 -6.38
CA TYR A 102 -8.02 5.39 -6.48
C TYR A 102 -9.27 5.41 -7.37
N PHE A 103 -9.91 6.57 -7.55
CA PHE A 103 -11.00 6.73 -8.51
C PHE A 103 -10.58 6.55 -9.97
N ALA A 104 -9.29 6.69 -10.29
CA ALA A 104 -8.73 6.43 -11.61
C ALA A 104 -8.46 4.93 -11.83
N TYR A 105 -8.53 4.10 -10.79
CA TYR A 105 -8.23 2.67 -10.90
C TYR A 105 -9.25 1.88 -11.75
N PRO A 106 -10.59 2.06 -11.61
CA PRO A 106 -11.55 1.38 -12.46
C PRO A 106 -11.35 1.62 -13.97
N PRO A 107 -11.21 2.86 -14.49
CA PRO A 107 -10.94 3.05 -15.92
C PRO A 107 -9.58 2.49 -16.35
N LEU A 108 -8.54 2.56 -15.52
CA LEU A 108 -7.25 1.91 -15.81
C LEU A 108 -7.38 0.38 -15.93
N LEU A 109 -8.24 -0.24 -15.12
CA LEU A 109 -8.51 -1.67 -15.18
C LEU A 109 -9.24 -2.06 -16.46
N LEU A 110 -10.19 -1.25 -16.92
CA LEU A 110 -10.89 -1.45 -18.20
C LEU A 110 -9.91 -1.35 -19.39
N LEU A 111 -9.01 -0.37 -19.37
CA LEU A 111 -7.93 -0.26 -20.36
C LEU A 111 -6.98 -1.45 -20.31
N ALA A 112 -6.61 -1.91 -19.11
CA ALA A 112 -5.79 -3.11 -18.97
C ALA A 112 -6.47 -4.34 -19.56
N LEU A 113 -7.77 -4.52 -19.30
CA LEU A 113 -8.59 -5.58 -19.89
C LEU A 113 -8.63 -5.48 -21.41
N GLN A 114 -8.80 -4.28 -21.98
CA GLN A 114 -8.75 -4.06 -23.42
C GLN A 114 -7.42 -4.55 -24.02
N GLY A 115 -6.29 -4.23 -23.38
CA GLY A 115 -4.98 -4.72 -23.81
C GLY A 115 -4.83 -6.24 -23.72
N LEU A 116 -5.35 -6.86 -22.65
CA LEU A 116 -5.38 -8.32 -22.52
C LEU A 116 -6.28 -8.99 -23.56
N LEU A 117 -7.43 -8.39 -23.89
CA LEU A 117 -8.31 -8.86 -24.97
C LEU A 117 -7.64 -8.70 -26.33
N ALA A 118 -6.91 -7.62 -26.56
CA ALA A 118 -6.12 -7.46 -27.79
C ALA A 118 -5.02 -8.53 -27.89
N ALA A 119 -4.35 -8.84 -26.78
CA ALA A 119 -3.40 -9.96 -26.71
C ALA A 119 -4.10 -11.29 -27.01
N TRP A 120 -5.27 -11.55 -26.42
CA TRP A 120 -6.05 -12.78 -26.65
C TRP A 120 -6.42 -13.01 -28.13
N HIS A 121 -6.84 -11.94 -28.82
CA HIS A 121 -7.23 -12.01 -30.23
C HIS A 121 -6.05 -11.89 -31.20
N TRP A 122 -4.85 -11.57 -30.70
CA TRP A 122 -3.66 -11.53 -31.53
C TRP A 122 -3.33 -12.93 -32.04
N GLN A 123 -3.05 -13.04 -33.34
CA GLN A 123 -2.68 -14.30 -33.98
C GLN A 123 -1.18 -14.29 -34.29
N PRO A 124 -0.33 -14.92 -33.45
CA PRO A 124 1.08 -15.07 -33.76
C PRO A 124 1.27 -16.01 -34.96
N TRP A 125 2.41 -15.88 -35.62
CA TRP A 125 2.74 -16.66 -36.81
C TRP A 125 3.22 -18.06 -36.40
N ASN A 126 3.10 -19.03 -37.31
CA ASN A 126 3.65 -20.39 -37.17
C ASN A 126 3.04 -21.22 -36.03
N ALA A 127 3.78 -22.23 -35.54
CA ALA A 127 3.34 -23.24 -34.56
C ALA A 127 2.87 -22.68 -33.21
N VAL A 128 3.19 -21.42 -32.88
CA VAL A 128 2.76 -20.74 -31.65
C VAL A 128 1.25 -20.45 -31.68
N ARG A 129 0.66 -20.30 -32.87
CA ARG A 129 -0.76 -19.94 -33.02
C ARG A 129 -1.72 -20.88 -32.29
N ALA A 130 -1.45 -22.20 -32.34
CA ALA A 130 -2.31 -23.20 -31.72
C ALA A 130 -2.32 -23.14 -30.18
N TRP A 131 -1.23 -22.63 -29.58
CA TRP A 131 -1.04 -22.59 -28.13
C TRP A 131 -1.21 -21.21 -27.52
N TRP A 132 -1.38 -20.17 -28.34
CA TRP A 132 -1.40 -18.79 -27.88
C TRP A 132 -2.57 -18.49 -26.92
N GLN A 133 -3.80 -18.75 -27.33
CA GLN A 133 -4.97 -18.52 -26.46
C GLN A 133 -4.92 -19.36 -25.17
N PRO A 134 -4.60 -20.66 -25.21
CA PRO A 134 -4.34 -21.43 -23.98
C PRO A 134 -3.27 -20.81 -23.08
N ALA A 135 -2.16 -20.32 -23.65
CA ALA A 135 -1.10 -19.68 -22.89
C ALA A 135 -1.57 -18.38 -22.23
N VAL A 136 -2.30 -17.52 -22.95
CA VAL A 136 -2.88 -16.29 -22.40
C VAL A 136 -3.88 -16.61 -21.27
N ALA A 137 -4.79 -17.58 -21.48
CA ALA A 137 -5.73 -18.02 -20.43
C ALA A 137 -5.01 -18.53 -19.19
N PHE A 138 -3.97 -19.34 -19.38
CA PHE A 138 -3.17 -19.88 -18.30
C PHE A 138 -2.44 -18.76 -17.52
N THR A 139 -1.82 -17.81 -18.22
CA THR A 139 -1.16 -16.65 -17.60
C THR A 139 -2.16 -15.80 -16.80
N VAL A 140 -3.34 -15.53 -17.34
CA VAL A 140 -4.40 -14.78 -16.63
C VAL A 140 -4.84 -15.55 -15.39
N THR A 141 -5.07 -16.86 -15.50
CA THR A 141 -5.52 -17.72 -14.40
C THR A 141 -4.48 -17.75 -13.27
N ILE A 142 -3.20 -17.96 -13.59
CA ILE A 142 -2.11 -17.91 -12.60
C ILE A 142 -2.04 -16.55 -11.93
N SER A 143 -2.15 -15.46 -12.70
CA SER A 143 -2.12 -14.12 -12.12
C SER A 143 -3.28 -13.90 -11.14
N LEU A 144 -4.49 -14.34 -11.47
CA LEU A 144 -5.66 -14.21 -10.59
C LEU A 144 -5.51 -15.05 -9.32
N VAL A 145 -5.05 -16.30 -9.43
CA VAL A 145 -4.78 -17.17 -8.27
C VAL A 145 -3.67 -16.58 -7.39
N SER A 146 -2.62 -16.03 -7.99
CA SER A 146 -1.54 -15.35 -7.26
C SER A 146 -2.04 -14.14 -6.49
N VAL A 147 -2.85 -13.28 -7.13
CA VAL A 147 -3.45 -12.09 -6.48
C VAL A 147 -4.40 -12.51 -5.35
N ALA A 148 -5.27 -13.50 -5.58
CA ALA A 148 -6.17 -14.02 -4.55
C ALA A 148 -5.40 -14.60 -3.35
N SER A 149 -4.31 -15.32 -3.62
CA SER A 149 -3.44 -15.86 -2.59
C SER A 149 -2.78 -14.76 -1.77
N LYS A 150 -2.33 -13.68 -2.42
CA LYS A 150 -1.77 -12.50 -1.73
C LYS A 150 -2.81 -11.78 -0.88
N ILE A 151 -4.04 -11.61 -1.38
CA ILE A 151 -5.14 -11.06 -0.57
C ILE A 151 -5.36 -11.91 0.69
N ALA A 152 -5.45 -13.23 0.55
CA ALA A 152 -5.67 -14.13 1.69
C ALA A 152 -4.50 -14.11 2.69
N GLN A 153 -3.25 -14.07 2.21
CA GLN A 153 -2.05 -14.01 3.05
C GLN A 153 -1.91 -12.68 3.80
N LEU A 154 -2.28 -11.58 3.14
CA LEU A 154 -2.12 -10.23 3.68
C LEU A 154 -3.28 -9.82 4.58
N HIS A 155 -4.44 -10.47 4.50
CA HIS A 155 -5.63 -10.10 5.25
C HIS A 155 -5.34 -9.97 6.77
N PRO A 156 -5.73 -8.84 7.43
CA PRO A 156 -6.53 -7.71 6.95
C PRO A 156 -5.70 -6.46 6.54
N LEU A 157 -4.45 -6.67 6.14
CA LEU A 157 -3.46 -5.65 5.78
C LEU A 157 -3.07 -5.74 4.29
N GLU A 158 -4.06 -5.90 3.41
CA GLU A 158 -3.86 -5.98 1.95
C GLU A 158 -3.18 -4.73 1.38
N ASN A 159 -3.28 -3.59 2.08
CA ASN A 159 -2.58 -2.35 1.74
C ASN A 159 -1.04 -2.47 1.78
N LEU A 160 -0.49 -3.58 2.31
CA LEU A 160 0.94 -3.86 2.35
C LEU A 160 1.46 -4.60 1.10
N TYR A 161 0.60 -4.85 0.11
CA TYR A 161 0.98 -5.52 -1.12
C TYR A 161 1.96 -4.70 -1.96
N PHE A 162 3.05 -5.33 -2.38
CA PHE A 162 3.94 -4.87 -3.43
C PHE A 162 4.09 -5.97 -4.49
N ASN A 163 4.21 -5.57 -5.74
CA ASN A 163 4.57 -6.47 -6.82
C ASN A 163 6.10 -6.57 -6.98
N THR A 164 6.56 -7.38 -7.93
CA THR A 164 7.99 -7.61 -8.17
C THR A 164 8.75 -6.38 -8.67
N LEU A 165 8.08 -5.38 -9.27
CA LEU A 165 8.71 -4.12 -9.70
C LEU A 165 9.15 -3.26 -8.52
N ALA A 166 8.58 -3.49 -7.34
CA ALA A 166 9.04 -2.84 -6.14
C ALA A 166 10.48 -3.21 -5.81
N GLY A 167 10.95 -4.41 -6.21
CA GLY A 167 12.26 -4.99 -5.84
C GLY A 167 12.28 -5.54 -4.42
N ALA A 168 13.41 -6.13 -4.01
CA ALA A 168 13.58 -6.67 -2.66
C ALA A 168 13.51 -5.57 -1.58
N HIS A 169 13.01 -5.92 -0.40
CA HIS A 169 12.86 -5.03 0.74
C HIS A 169 12.17 -3.69 0.42
N PRO A 170 10.98 -3.70 -0.21
CA PRO A 170 10.27 -2.47 -0.56
C PRO A 170 9.93 -1.63 0.67
N GLU A 171 9.77 -2.26 1.84
CA GLU A 171 9.58 -1.58 3.10
C GLU A 171 10.71 -0.59 3.36
N LEU A 172 11.97 -0.88 3.04
CA LEU A 172 13.10 0.03 3.27
C LEU A 172 13.13 1.25 2.33
N ARG A 173 12.36 1.22 1.23
CA ARG A 173 12.36 2.26 0.21
C ARG A 173 11.04 3.00 0.09
N TYR A 174 9.95 2.42 0.53
CA TYR A 174 8.61 2.97 0.39
C TYR A 174 7.87 2.92 1.72
N GLU A 175 6.95 3.87 1.90
CA GLU A 175 6.03 3.90 3.03
C GLU A 175 5.25 2.58 3.14
N TYR A 176 5.43 1.82 4.22
CA TYR A 176 4.90 0.45 4.29
C TYR A 176 3.58 0.41 5.04
N ASP A 177 3.59 0.63 6.36
CA ASP A 177 2.38 0.63 7.18
C ASP A 177 1.63 1.96 7.04
N TYR A 178 0.71 2.01 6.08
CA TYR A 178 -0.15 3.15 5.84
C TYR A 178 -0.89 3.58 7.11
N TRP A 179 -0.45 4.68 7.71
CA TRP A 179 -0.98 5.25 8.95
C TRP A 179 -0.85 4.36 10.20
N GLY A 180 -0.23 3.19 10.18
CA GLY A 180 -0.14 2.36 11.38
C GLY A 180 -1.35 1.44 11.58
N LEU A 181 -1.94 0.92 10.49
CA LEU A 181 -3.12 0.02 10.55
C LEU A 181 -2.83 -1.27 11.32
N GLY A 182 -1.57 -1.70 11.37
CA GLY A 182 -1.12 -2.83 12.20
C GLY A 182 -1.40 -2.65 13.70
N SER A 183 -1.64 -1.41 14.17
CA SER A 183 -1.90 -1.10 15.58
C SER A 183 -3.05 -1.91 16.18
N ARG A 184 -4.09 -2.23 15.39
CA ARG A 184 -5.21 -3.04 15.88
C ARG A 184 -4.77 -4.43 16.30
N GLN A 185 -4.00 -5.12 15.45
CA GLN A 185 -3.47 -6.45 15.76
C GLN A 185 -2.52 -6.39 16.95
N GLY A 186 -1.70 -5.33 17.05
CA GLY A 186 -0.81 -5.17 18.20
C GLY A 186 -1.54 -4.96 19.53
N LEU A 187 -2.59 -4.13 19.56
CA LEU A 187 -3.40 -3.96 20.78
C LEU A 187 -4.13 -5.26 21.15
N GLN A 188 -4.68 -5.98 20.17
CA GLN A 188 -5.30 -7.29 20.41
C GLN A 188 -4.31 -8.30 20.98
N TRP A 189 -3.07 -8.30 20.47
CA TRP A 189 -2.02 -9.14 21.01
C TRP A 189 -1.75 -8.81 22.49
N ILE A 190 -1.58 -7.53 22.83
CA ILE A 190 -1.33 -7.09 24.22
C ILE A 190 -2.46 -7.55 25.16
N VAL A 191 -3.72 -7.33 24.78
CA VAL A 191 -4.89 -7.68 25.60
C VAL A 191 -5.01 -9.18 25.84
N ARG A 192 -4.58 -10.00 24.87
CA ARG A 192 -4.60 -11.47 24.94
C ARG A 192 -3.45 -12.04 25.78
N HIS A 193 -2.31 -11.36 25.83
CA HIS A 193 -1.08 -11.87 26.45
C HIS A 193 -0.75 -11.23 27.81
N ASP A 194 -1.48 -10.20 28.20
CA ASP A 194 -1.40 -9.59 29.51
C ASP A 194 -2.76 -9.71 30.17
N THR A 195 -2.85 -10.18 31.42
CA THR A 195 -4.11 -10.42 32.14
C THR A 195 -4.48 -9.30 33.09
N ARG A 196 -3.62 -8.28 33.25
CA ARG A 196 -3.85 -7.18 34.19
C ARG A 196 -5.10 -6.38 33.81
N SER A 197 -5.76 -5.81 34.82
CA SER A 197 -6.95 -4.96 34.65
C SER A 197 -6.64 -3.60 34.05
N THR A 198 -5.38 -3.15 34.10
CA THR A 198 -4.93 -1.89 33.52
C THR A 198 -3.54 -2.08 32.92
N ILE A 199 -3.40 -1.75 31.64
CA ILE A 199 -2.20 -1.91 30.82
C ILE A 199 -1.93 -0.57 30.14
N ARG A 200 -0.75 0.02 30.41
CA ARG A 200 -0.33 1.30 29.83
C ARG A 200 0.48 1.06 28.57
N VAL A 201 -0.03 1.53 27.43
CA VAL A 201 0.59 1.31 26.12
C VAL A 201 0.96 2.65 25.50
N SER A 202 2.24 2.87 25.22
CA SER A 202 2.68 3.99 24.39
C SER A 202 2.73 3.60 22.92
N THR A 203 2.61 4.57 22.02
CA THR A 203 2.76 4.32 20.58
C THR A 203 3.28 5.54 19.82
N ASN A 204 4.12 5.30 18.81
CA ASN A 204 4.62 6.32 17.90
C ASN A 204 3.56 6.79 16.88
N MET A 205 2.44 6.06 16.73
CA MET A 205 1.32 6.37 15.84
C MET A 205 0.02 6.59 16.62
N TYR A 206 0.05 7.49 17.62
CA TYR A 206 -1.05 7.66 18.58
C TYR A 206 -2.42 7.91 17.93
N ALA A 207 -2.50 8.79 16.94
CA ALA A 207 -3.77 9.14 16.31
C ALA A 207 -4.44 7.90 15.67
N THR A 208 -3.69 7.10 14.93
CA THR A 208 -4.24 5.90 14.29
C THR A 208 -4.46 4.76 15.26
N CYS A 209 -3.54 4.58 16.21
CA CYS A 209 -3.69 3.60 17.28
C CYS A 209 -4.94 3.90 18.14
N PHE A 210 -5.30 5.17 18.32
CA PHE A 210 -6.55 5.56 18.97
C PHE A 210 -7.79 5.10 18.18
N PHE A 211 -7.79 5.19 16.85
CA PHE A 211 -8.87 4.60 16.05
C PHE A 211 -8.93 3.07 16.19
N ALA A 212 -7.78 2.40 16.15
CA ALA A 212 -7.69 0.95 16.37
C ALA A 212 -8.22 0.54 17.75
N TYR A 213 -7.90 1.30 18.80
CA TYR A 213 -8.41 1.13 20.15
C TYR A 213 -9.93 1.25 20.23
N ASN A 214 -10.53 2.17 19.49
CA ASN A 214 -11.98 2.33 19.47
C ASN A 214 -12.71 1.19 18.76
N LEU A 215 -12.03 0.43 17.90
CA LEU A 215 -12.54 -0.79 17.24
C LEU A 215 -12.47 -2.04 18.13
N LEU A 216 -11.83 -1.97 19.30
CA LEU A 216 -11.77 -3.11 20.24
C LEU A 216 -13.09 -3.26 21.01
N PRO A 217 -13.43 -4.50 21.43
CA PRO A 217 -14.55 -4.74 22.33
C PRO A 217 -14.47 -3.87 23.60
N PRO A 218 -15.60 -3.36 24.14
CA PRO A 218 -15.58 -2.45 25.29
C PRO A 218 -14.85 -3.00 26.52
N ALA A 219 -14.91 -4.31 26.76
CA ALA A 219 -14.22 -4.97 27.88
C ALA A 219 -12.68 -4.92 27.73
N GLU A 220 -12.17 -5.16 26.53
CA GLU A 220 -10.74 -5.08 26.21
C GLU A 220 -10.26 -3.62 26.27
N ARG A 221 -11.05 -2.71 25.70
CA ARG A 221 -10.75 -1.29 25.63
C ARG A 221 -10.60 -0.64 27.02
N LYS A 222 -11.43 -1.03 27.99
CA LYS A 222 -11.35 -0.54 29.39
C LYS A 222 -10.02 -0.87 30.08
N ARG A 223 -9.31 -1.90 29.61
CA ARG A 223 -8.03 -2.34 30.19
C ARG A 223 -6.84 -1.54 29.67
N LEU A 224 -6.98 -0.83 28.55
CA LEU A 224 -5.88 -0.17 27.86
C LEU A 224 -5.88 1.34 28.14
N LEU A 225 -4.72 1.86 28.55
CA LEU A 225 -4.45 3.29 28.70
C LEU A 225 -3.39 3.71 27.69
N LEU A 226 -3.78 4.46 26.66
CA LEU A 226 -2.88 4.88 25.58
C LEU A 226 -2.14 6.18 25.92
N SER A 227 -0.85 6.23 25.61
CA SER A 227 -0.03 7.45 25.66
C SER A 227 0.75 7.69 24.36
N ARG A 228 1.08 8.95 24.06
CA ARG A 228 1.88 9.32 22.88
C ARG A 228 3.35 8.93 23.02
N GLN A 229 3.87 8.98 24.23
CA GLN A 229 5.27 8.68 24.51
C GLN A 229 5.36 7.72 25.70
N PRO A 230 6.39 6.86 25.72
CA PRO A 230 6.67 6.04 26.88
C PRO A 230 7.06 6.93 28.07
N ASN A 231 6.61 6.55 29.26
CA ASN A 231 7.02 7.16 30.53
C ASN A 231 7.38 6.06 31.54
N LYS A 232 7.78 6.45 32.75
CA LYS A 232 8.20 5.50 33.79
C LYS A 232 7.15 4.44 34.15
N LEU A 233 5.87 4.68 33.88
CA LEU A 233 4.74 3.80 34.17
C LEU A 233 4.30 2.95 32.96
N THR A 234 4.84 3.20 31.77
CA THR A 234 4.45 2.48 30.55
C THR A 234 4.82 1.00 30.65
N ASP A 235 3.87 0.12 30.28
CA ASP A 235 4.05 -1.32 30.29
C ASP A 235 4.58 -1.83 28.93
N TYR A 236 3.97 -1.35 27.85
CA TYR A 236 4.30 -1.71 26.47
C TYR A 236 4.51 -0.47 25.59
N SER A 237 5.42 -0.56 24.63
CA SER A 237 5.58 0.41 23.55
C SER A 237 5.30 -0.26 22.21
N LEU A 238 4.34 0.28 21.48
CA LEU A 238 3.86 -0.21 20.19
C LEU A 238 4.43 0.68 19.07
N GLN A 239 5.38 0.14 18.33
CA GLN A 239 6.15 0.87 17.32
C GLN A 239 5.75 0.42 15.91
N SER A 240 5.07 1.29 15.17
CA SER A 240 4.78 1.09 13.75
C SER A 240 5.93 1.59 12.89
N PHE A 241 6.23 0.90 11.79
CA PHE A 241 7.32 1.25 10.88
C PHE A 241 6.93 2.29 9.83
N TYR A 242 6.45 3.46 10.27
CA TYR A 242 6.00 4.56 9.40
C TYR A 242 7.02 5.72 9.34
N ALA A 243 7.42 6.16 8.14
CA ALA A 243 8.31 7.28 7.87
C ALA A 243 9.50 7.43 8.85
N GLU A 244 9.62 8.58 9.52
CA GLU A 244 10.70 8.93 10.48
C GLU A 244 10.73 8.04 11.72
N SER A 245 9.65 7.32 12.02
CA SER A 245 9.54 6.55 13.26
C SER A 245 10.38 5.27 13.28
N ARG A 246 11.03 4.94 12.15
CA ARG A 246 11.96 3.81 11.98
C ARG A 246 13.30 3.99 12.69
N GLY A 247 13.61 5.21 13.15
CA GLY A 247 14.80 5.51 13.94
C GLY A 247 14.54 5.65 15.46
N HIS A 248 13.30 5.47 15.93
CA HIS A 248 13.04 5.55 17.36
C HIS A 248 13.67 4.39 18.11
N THR A 249 14.39 4.74 19.16
CA THR A 249 15.24 3.87 19.96
C THR A 249 14.43 2.69 20.52
N GLU A 250 14.96 1.48 20.37
CA GLU A 250 14.41 0.26 20.95
C GLU A 250 14.45 0.37 22.48
N VAL A 251 13.38 0.88 23.09
CA VAL A 251 13.26 0.89 24.54
C VAL A 251 12.60 -0.42 24.96
N GLY A 252 13.28 -1.21 25.78
CA GLY A 252 12.74 -2.44 26.38
C GLY A 252 13.00 -3.73 25.60
N THR A 253 12.31 -4.81 25.98
CA THR A 253 12.47 -6.14 25.39
C THR A 253 11.43 -6.36 24.31
N LEU A 254 11.85 -6.70 23.08
CA LEU A 254 10.93 -7.11 22.01
C LEU A 254 10.16 -8.37 22.43
N VAL A 255 8.83 -8.30 22.48
CA VAL A 255 7.96 -9.42 22.88
C VAL A 255 7.05 -9.90 21.76
N TYR A 256 6.82 -9.08 20.74
CA TYR A 256 6.05 -9.45 19.56
C TYR A 256 6.44 -8.60 18.36
N SER A 257 6.46 -9.21 17.18
CA SER A 257 6.70 -8.55 15.90
C SER A 257 5.63 -9.03 14.92
N LEU A 258 4.82 -8.11 14.43
CA LEU A 258 3.90 -8.34 13.34
C LEU A 258 4.68 -8.27 12.03
N ARG A 259 4.75 -9.41 11.34
CA ARG A 259 5.47 -9.56 10.09
C ARG A 259 4.57 -10.09 9.00
N VAL A 260 4.85 -9.66 7.77
CA VAL A 260 4.01 -9.96 6.60
C VAL A 260 4.90 -10.40 5.42
N GLU A 261 4.39 -11.36 4.64
CA GLU A 261 5.07 -12.07 3.53
C GLU A 261 6.23 -13.01 3.92
N GLU A 262 6.71 -13.80 2.94
CA GLU A 262 7.84 -14.73 3.07
C GLU A 262 9.14 -14.02 3.49
N GLU A 263 9.30 -12.75 3.10
CA GLU A 263 10.46 -11.92 3.45
C GLU A 263 10.42 -11.38 4.90
N GLN A 264 9.41 -11.76 5.71
CA GLN A 264 9.34 -11.40 7.14
C GLN A 264 9.35 -9.89 7.40
N ARG A 265 8.72 -9.10 6.51
CA ARG A 265 8.75 -7.63 6.57
C ARG A 265 8.02 -7.13 7.82
N ARG A 266 8.71 -6.35 8.65
CA ARG A 266 8.17 -5.83 9.91
C ARG A 266 7.16 -4.70 9.66
N VAL A 267 5.96 -4.87 10.21
CA VAL A 267 4.88 -3.87 10.16
C VAL A 267 4.82 -3.11 11.48
N LEU A 268 4.88 -3.87 12.58
CA LEU A 268 4.71 -3.36 13.93
C LEU A 268 5.51 -4.20 14.91
N ASP A 269 6.27 -3.56 15.79
CA ASP A 269 6.95 -4.21 16.91
C ASP A 269 6.33 -3.77 18.25
N ILE A 270 6.26 -4.72 19.20
CA ILE A 270 5.80 -4.47 20.56
C ILE A 270 6.95 -4.76 21.51
N TYR A 271 7.34 -3.73 22.25
CA TYR A 271 8.37 -3.80 23.27
C TYR A 271 7.71 -3.78 24.65
N ARG A 272 8.19 -4.62 25.55
CA ARG A 272 7.83 -4.59 26.96
C ARG A 272 8.85 -3.72 27.72
N LEU A 273 8.36 -2.71 28.43
CA LEU A 273 9.20 -1.74 29.16
C LEU A 273 9.30 -2.04 30.66
N ARG A 274 8.27 -2.67 31.23
CA ARG A 274 8.26 -3.15 32.62
C ARG A 274 8.10 -4.66 32.64
N GLN A 275 8.91 -5.34 33.45
CA GLN A 275 8.61 -6.73 33.80
C GLN A 275 7.33 -6.75 34.66
N PRO A 276 6.42 -7.73 34.45
CA PRO A 276 5.29 -7.90 35.35
C PRO A 276 5.83 -8.15 36.75
N ILE A 277 5.29 -7.46 37.75
CA ILE A 277 5.47 -7.86 39.14
C ILE A 277 4.77 -9.21 39.26
N VAL A 278 5.52 -10.30 39.15
CA VAL A 278 5.03 -11.62 39.54
C VAL A 278 4.84 -11.53 41.04
N LEU A 279 3.59 -11.35 41.48
CA LEU A 279 3.24 -11.60 42.87
C LEU A 279 3.43 -13.10 43.07
N THR A 280 4.62 -13.51 43.50
CA THR A 280 4.81 -14.82 44.10
C THR A 280 3.77 -14.91 45.23
N PRO A 281 2.97 -15.97 45.31
CA PRO A 281 2.16 -16.21 46.48
C PRO A 281 3.10 -16.17 47.69
N ALA A 282 2.81 -15.33 48.67
CA ALA A 282 3.53 -15.37 49.93
C ALA A 282 3.34 -16.77 50.52
N ASN A 283 4.45 -17.49 50.70
CA ASN A 283 4.49 -18.71 51.52
C ASN A 283 4.28 -18.35 52.98
#